data_AF-A0A432X924-F1
#
_entry.id   AF-A0A432X924-F1
#
_cell.length_a   1.000
_cell.length_b   1.000
_cell.length_c   1.000
_cell.angle_alpha   90.00
_cell.angle_beta   90.00
_cell.angle_gamma   90.00
#
_symmetry.space_group_name_H-M   'P 1'
#
loop_
_entity.id
_entity.type
_entity.pdbx_description
1 polymer ?
#
loop_
_entity_poly.entity_id
_entity_poly.type
_entity_poly.pdbx_seq_one_letter_code
_entity_poly.pdbx_strand_id
1 'polypeptide(L)' 'MNDLLQAVLFTGMVATAGLGISSLIMMLLPATTEGETKEARGERLVEYAFFGISGVVSALVLLLAMNLS' A
#
# COMPACT_ATOMS: atom_id res chain seq x y z
N MET A 1 -22.40 9.09 -15.26
CA MET A 1 -20.93 9.23 -15.26
C MET A 1 -20.35 9.33 -13.85
N ASN A 2 -21.02 10.02 -12.93
CA ASN A 2 -20.52 10.15 -11.55
C ASN A 2 -20.38 8.81 -10.82
N ASP A 3 -21.37 7.92 -10.93
CA ASP A 3 -21.32 6.59 -10.29
C ASP A 3 -20.18 5.70 -10.81
N LEU A 4 -19.87 5.82 -12.09
CA LEU A 4 -18.83 5.03 -12.75
C LEU A 4 -17.43 5.54 -12.35
N LEU A 5 -17.27 6.85 -12.21
CA LEU A 5 -16.05 7.46 -11.68
C LEU A 5 -15.85 7.08 -10.20
N GLN A 6 -16.89 7.20 -9.37
CA GLN A 6 -16.84 6.82 -7.96
C GLN A 6 -16.51 5.33 -7.78
N ALA A 7 -17.05 4.44 -8.61
CA ALA A 7 -16.72 3.01 -8.57
C ALA A 7 -15.24 2.75 -8.87
N VAL A 8 -14.65 3.46 -9.84
CA VAL A 8 -13.22 3.34 -10.17
C VAL A 8 -12.35 3.89 -9.04
N LEU A 9 -12.70 5.05 -8.47
CA LEU A 9 -11.98 5.64 -7.35
C LEU A 9 -12.04 4.74 -6.11
N PHE A 10 -13.20 4.15 -5.82
CA PHE A 10 -13.37 3.19 -4.73
C PHE A 10 -12.53 1.94 -4.94
N THR A 11 -12.55 1.37 -6.14
CA THR A 11 -11.74 0.19 -6.48
C THR A 11 -10.24 0.48 -6.31
N GLY A 12 -9.78 1.63 -6.81
CA GLY A 12 -8.39 2.07 -6.64
C GLY A 12 -8.02 2.31 -5.17
N MET A 13 -8.93 2.89 -4.38
CA MET A 13 -8.73 3.13 -2.96
C MET A 13 -8.57 1.80 -2.21
N VAL A 14 -9.45 0.82 -2.46
CA VAL A 14 -9.36 -0.50 -1.83
C VAL A 14 -8.09 -1.24 -2.26
N ALA A 15 -7.71 -1.17 -3.54
CA ALA A 15 -6.49 -1.82 -4.03
C ALA A 15 -5.24 -1.22 -3.39
N THR A 16 -5.11 0.11 -3.37
CA THR A 16 -3.95 0.80 -2.79
C THR A 16 -3.90 0.67 -1.28
N ALA A 17 -5.04 0.70 -0.59
CA ALA A 17 -5.13 0.44 0.84
C ALA A 17 -4.72 -1.00 1.18
N GLY A 18 -5.23 -1.98 0.43
CA GLY A 18 -4.91 -3.40 0.63
C GLY A 18 -3.41 -3.69 0.44
N LEU A 19 -2.83 -3.18 -0.65
CA LEU A 19 -1.39 -3.30 -0.90
C LEU A 19 -0.56 -2.56 0.15
N GLY A 20 -0.94 -1.33 0.50
CA GLY A 20 -0.23 -0.53 1.52
C GLY A 20 -0.24 -1.20 2.89
N ILE A 21 -1.40 -1.64 3.37
CA ILE A 21 -1.52 -2.35 4.65
C ILE A 21 -0.72 -3.66 4.61
N SER A 22 -0.81 -4.42 3.52
CA SER A 22 -0.04 -5.66 3.36
C SER A 22 1.47 -5.42 3.44
N SER A 23 1.98 -4.38 2.77
CA SER A 23 3.39 -4.00 2.84
C SER A 23 3.80 -3.53 4.25
N LEU A 24 2.96 -2.79 4.97
CA LEU A 24 3.22 -2.43 6.37
C LEU A 24 3.26 -3.67 7.28
N ILE A 25 2.38 -4.65 7.04
CA ILE A 25 2.40 -5.92 7.77
C ILE A 25 3.71 -6.66 7.49
N MET A 26 4.16 -6.72 6.23
CA MET A 26 5.43 -7.35 5.85
C MET A 26 6.66 -6.63 6.43
N MET A 27 6.56 -5.33 6.67
CA MET A 27 7.59 -4.57 7.40
C MET A 27 7.66 -4.99 8.88
N LEU A 28 6.52 -5.20 9.54
CA LEU A 28 6.45 -5.59 10.97
C LEU A 28 6.72 -7.07 11.20
N LEU A 29 6.27 -7.92 10.27
CA LEU A 29 6.40 -9.38 10.29
C LEU A 29 7.13 -9.85 9.03
N PRO A 30 8.43 -9.50 8.88
CA PRO A 30 9.19 -9.89 7.72
C PRO A 30 9.33 -11.41 7.65
N ALA A 31 8.98 -12.00 6.50
CA ALA A 31 9.19 -13.41 6.26
C ALA A 31 10.70 -13.72 6.34
N THR A 32 11.08 -14.60 7.26
CA THR A 32 12.46 -15.10 7.34
C THR A 32 12.71 -16.04 6.17
N THR A 33 13.59 -15.62 5.26
CA THR A 33 14.09 -16.46 4.19
C THR A 33 15.43 -17.05 4.64
N GLU A 34 15.53 -18.39 4.72
CA GLU A 34 16.78 -19.05 5.09
C GLU A 34 17.87 -18.74 4.05
N GLY A 35 19.05 -18.28 4.50
CA GLY A 35 20.18 -17.91 3.64
C GLY A 35 20.25 -16.44 3.21
N GLU A 36 19.35 -15.58 3.69
CA GLU A 36 19.33 -14.16 3.32
C GLU A 36 20.42 -13.32 4.02
N THR A 37 21.13 -12.48 3.26
CA THR A 37 22.12 -11.53 3.79
C THR A 37 21.43 -10.37 4.53
N LYS A 38 22.11 -9.80 5.53
CA LYS A 38 21.58 -8.69 6.34
C LYS A 38 21.23 -7.45 5.49
N GLU A 39 21.99 -7.20 4.43
CA GLU A 39 21.77 -6.10 3.50
C GLU A 39 20.49 -6.30 2.68
N ALA A 40 20.30 -7.48 2.09
CA ALA A 40 19.09 -7.80 1.32
C ALA A 40 17.82 -7.71 2.18
N ARG A 41 17.91 -8.11 3.45
CA ARG A 41 16.82 -7.95 4.41
C ARG A 41 16.53 -6.48 4.74
N GLY A 42 17.56 -5.66 4.88
CA GLY A 42 17.43 -4.22 5.14
C GLY A 42 16.75 -3.49 3.98
N GLU A 43 17.16 -3.79 2.75
CA GLU A 43 16.58 -3.23 1.53
C GLU A 43 15.09 -3.56 1.42
N ARG A 44 14.69 -4.83 1.60
CA ARG A 44 13.28 -5.24 1.59
C ARG A 44 12.43 -4.56 2.66
N LEU A 45 12.97 -4.36 3.86
CA LEU A 45 12.25 -3.64 4.92
C LEU A 45 11.97 -2.20 4.54
N VAL A 46 12.93 -1.53 3.88
CA VAL A 46 12.76 -0.17 3.36
C VAL A 46 11.73 -0.15 2.23
N GLU A 47 11.78 -1.12 1.32
CA GLU A 47 10.77 -1.25 0.26
C GLU A 47 9.36 -1.45 0.83
N TYR A 48 9.20 -2.37 1.79
CA TYR A 48 7.92 -2.60 2.45
C TYR A 48 7.41 -1.36 3.19
N ALA A 49 8.31 -0.61 3.84
CA ALA A 49 7.95 0.66 4.48
C ALA A 49 7.49 1.70 3.44
N PHE A 50 8.24 1.86 2.35
CA PHE A 50 7.94 2.84 1.31
C PHE A 50 6.64 2.50 0.57
N PHE A 51 6.46 1.26 0.13
CA PHE A 51 5.24 0.80 -0.51
C PHE A 51 4.04 0.85 0.45
N GLY A 52 4.27 0.52 1.72
CA GLY A 52 3.25 0.58 2.76
C GLY A 52 2.70 1.99 2.94
N ILE A 53 3.58 2.94 3.21
CA ILE A 53 3.23 4.35 3.40
C ILE A 53 2.62 4.93 2.10
N SER A 54 3.23 4.66 0.95
CA SER A 54 2.73 5.14 -0.35
C SER A 54 1.32 4.63 -0.65
N GLY A 55 1.05 3.35 -0.37
CA GLY A 55 -0.29 2.76 -0.54
C GLY A 55 -1.34 3.40 0.36
N VAL A 56 -1.00 3.65 1.63
CA VAL A 56 -1.90 4.35 2.57
C VAL A 56 -2.17 5.78 2.13
N VAL A 57 -1.13 6.54 1.74
CA VAL A 57 -1.29 7.91 1.26
C VAL A 57 -2.16 7.94 0.00
N SER A 58 -1.93 7.04 -0.95
CA SER A 58 -2.71 6.94 -2.19
C SER A 58 -4.18 6.63 -1.90
N ALA A 59 -4.46 5.72 -0.95
CA ALA A 59 -5.82 5.42 -0.52
C ALA A 59 -6.52 6.64 0.09
N LEU A 60 -5.81 7.42 0.92
CA LEU A 60 -6.35 8.65 1.50
C LEU A 60 -6.64 9.72 0.43
N VAL A 61 -5.77 9.85 -0.57
CA VAL A 61 -5.99 10.77 -1.70
C VAL A 61 -7.22 10.36 -2.51
N LEU A 62 -7.39 9.06 -2.79
CA LEU A 62 -8.55 8.56 -3.52
C LEU A 62 -9.85 8.72 -2.72
N LEU A 63 -9.80 8.50 -1.41
CA LEU A 63 -10.92 8.76 -0.50
C LEU A 63 -11.32 10.24 -0.51
N LEU A 64 -10.33 11.15 -0.49
CA LEU A 64 -10.57 12.59 -0.56
C LEU A 64 -11.13 12.99 -1.93
N ALA A 65 -10.61 12.43 -3.01
CA ALA A 65 -11.11 12.66 -4.36
C ALA A 65 -12.58 12.26 -4.51
N MET A 66 -12.99 11.12 -3.92
CA MET A 66 -14.40 10.70 -3.90
C MET A 66 -15.30 11.64 -3.11
N ASN A 67 -14.83 12.16 -1.97
CA ASN A 67 -15.60 13.11 -1.16
C ASN A 67 -15.76 14.48 -1.83
N LEU A 68 -14.91 14.82 -2.80
CA LEU A 68 -14.94 16.09 -3.54
C LEU A 68 -15.64 15.98 -4.90
N SER A 69 -16.02 14.78 -5.35
CA SER A 69 -16.67 14.50 -6.65
C SER A 69 -18.19 14.34 -6.53
#